data_AF-A0A814Q4U2-F1
#
_entry.id   AF-A0A814Q4U2-F1
#
_cell.length_a   1.000
_cell.length_b   1.000
_cell.length_c   1.000
_cell.angle_alpha   90.00
_cell.angle_beta   90.00
_cell.angle_gamma   90.00
#
_symmetry.space_group_name_H-M   'P 1'
#
loop_
_entity.id
_entity.type
_entity.pdbx_description
1 polymer ?
#
loop_
_entity_poly.entity_id
_entity_poly.type
_entity_poly.pdbx_seq_one_letter_code
_entity_poly.pdbx_strand_id
1 'polypeptide(L)'
;MNLNQDLEDRNSFVLLQCTIVRWLSLMNCLESVNKSLVSLDEIFEKKLNKTKLNRINVCLLNKLIDFLKPWEYVIKRIQSSKTPSIHIVAPSICIISSSLETKSGDSKQDKD
;
A
#
# COMPACT_ATOMS: atom_id res chain seq x y z
N MET A 1 16.49 16.04 31.89
CA MET A 1 16.22 15.00 30.87
C MET A 1 15.81 13.74 31.61
N ASN A 2 14.62 13.20 31.34
CA ASN A 2 14.03 12.08 32.08
C ASN A 2 14.24 10.80 31.25
N LEU A 3 15.01 9.84 31.77
CA LEU A 3 15.39 8.61 31.07
C LEU A 3 14.16 7.81 30.58
N ASN A 4 13.05 7.88 31.31
CA ASN A 4 11.81 7.20 30.94
C ASN A 4 11.13 7.86 29.73
N GLN A 5 11.21 9.18 29.61
CA GLN A 5 10.70 9.92 28.46
C GLN A 5 11.47 9.56 27.19
N ASP A 6 12.80 9.48 27.28
CA ASP A 6 13.66 9.13 26.14
C ASP A 6 13.41 7.69 25.64
N LEU A 7 13.06 6.76 26.55
CA LEU A 7 12.68 5.38 26.21
C LEU A 7 11.31 5.31 25.51
N GLU A 8 10.31 6.06 25.99
CA GLU A 8 8.99 6.13 25.38
C GLU A 8 9.03 6.76 23.98
N ASP A 9 9.80 7.83 23.81
CA ASP A 9 9.97 8.50 22.51
C ASP A 9 10.66 7.57 21.51
N ARG A 10 11.69 6.82 21.96
CA ARG A 10 12.38 5.83 21.13
C ARG A 10 11.47 4.67 20.71
N ASN A 11 10.67 4.13 21.63
CA ASN A 11 9.73 3.06 21.34
C ASN A 11 8.64 3.50 20.36
N SER A 12 8.11 4.72 20.54
CA SER A 12 7.12 5.32 19.65
C SER A 12 7.68 5.51 18.24
N PHE A 13 8.92 5.95 18.12
CA PHE A 13 9.61 6.08 16.84
C PHE A 13 9.80 4.74 16.13
N VAL A 14 10.21 3.69 16.86
CA VAL A 14 10.39 2.34 16.31
C VAL A 14 9.07 1.78 15.76
N LEU A 15 7.97 1.90 16.53
CA LEU A 15 6.65 1.44 16.09
C LEU A 15 6.16 2.16 14.84
N LEU A 16 6.35 3.48 14.78
CA LEU A 16 6.02 4.29 13.60
C LEU A 16 6.82 3.80 12.39
N GLN A 17 8.13 3.64 12.52
CA GLN A 17 9.00 3.22 11.43
C GLN A 17 8.67 1.79 10.95
N CYS A 18 8.41 0.85 11.86
CA CYS A 18 7.97 -0.50 11.51
C CYS A 18 6.67 -0.49 10.70
N THR A 19 5.72 0.36 11.10
CA THR A 19 4.44 0.51 10.40
C THR A 19 4.66 1.07 8.99
N ILE A 20 5.44 2.15 8.86
CA ILE A 20 5.78 2.78 7.57
C ILE A 20 6.44 1.75 6.65
N VAL A 21 7.48 1.06 7.12
CA VAL A 21 8.21 0.07 6.32
C VAL A 21 7.28 -1.05 5.87
N ARG A 22 6.44 -1.60 6.76
CA ARG A 22 5.54 -2.71 6.43
C ARG A 22 4.59 -2.35 5.29
N TRP A 23 3.99 -1.16 5.34
CA TRP A 23 3.05 -0.70 4.33
C TRP A 23 3.73 -0.40 2.99
N LEU A 24 4.89 0.26 3.00
CA LEU A 24 5.64 0.53 1.78
C LEU A 24 6.20 -0.76 1.15
N SER A 25 6.63 -1.73 1.95
CA SER A 25 7.06 -3.05 1.46
C SER A 25 5.93 -3.80 0.77
N LEU A 26 4.71 -3.73 1.29
CA LEU A 26 3.53 -4.31 0.63
C LEU A 26 3.30 -3.66 -0.74
N MET A 27 3.32 -2.32 -0.81
CA MET A 27 3.17 -1.59 -2.07
C MET A 27 4.24 -1.96 -3.10
N ASN A 28 5.49 -1.92 -2.69
CA ASN A 28 6.61 -2.29 -3.55
C ASN A 28 6.51 -3.74 -4.04
N CYS A 29 6.04 -4.66 -3.20
CA CYS A 29 5.82 -6.05 -3.57
C CYS A 29 4.73 -6.16 -4.65
N LEU A 30 3.56 -5.55 -4.44
CA LEU A 30 2.45 -5.57 -5.39
C LEU A 30 2.84 -4.95 -6.75
N GLU A 31 3.52 -3.79 -6.73
CA GLU A 31 4.02 -3.17 -7.96
C GLU A 31 5.05 -4.03 -8.69
N SER A 32 5.96 -4.68 -7.93
CA SER A 32 6.98 -5.55 -8.51
C SER A 32 6.33 -6.77 -9.16
N VAL A 33 5.36 -7.40 -8.48
CA VAL A 33 4.56 -8.49 -9.06
C VAL A 33 3.87 -8.02 -10.34
N ASN A 34 3.23 -6.85 -10.33
CA ASN A 34 2.53 -6.32 -11.49
C ASN A 34 3.47 -6.09 -12.69
N LYS A 35 4.65 -5.50 -12.44
CA LYS A 35 5.68 -5.27 -13.47
C LYS A 35 6.25 -6.57 -14.02
N SER A 36 6.44 -7.57 -13.15
CA SER A 36 7.03 -8.86 -13.53
C SER A 36 6.03 -9.84 -14.15
N LEU A 37 4.72 -9.66 -13.99
CA LEU A 37 3.71 -10.58 -14.53
C LEU A 37 3.83 -10.75 -16.04
N VAL A 38 4.04 -9.66 -16.79
CA VAL A 38 4.22 -9.71 -18.26
C VAL A 38 5.41 -10.59 -18.64
N SER A 39 6.57 -10.36 -18.01
CA SER A 39 7.77 -11.16 -18.28
C SER A 39 7.65 -12.60 -17.79
N LEU A 40 6.91 -12.84 -16.70
CA LEU A 40 6.67 -14.18 -16.20
C LEU A 40 5.74 -14.96 -17.13
N ASP A 41 4.67 -14.36 -17.66
CA ASP A 41 3.81 -14.99 -18.65
C ASP A 41 4.61 -15.47 -19.86
N GLU A 42 5.49 -14.63 -20.42
CA GLU A 42 6.37 -15.01 -21.53
C GLU A 42 7.30 -16.20 -21.20
N ILE A 43 7.78 -16.28 -19.96
CA ILE A 43 8.65 -17.37 -19.50
C ILE A 43 7.85 -18.66 -19.24
N PHE A 44 6.65 -18.54 -18.67
CA PHE A 44 5.77 -19.67 -18.35
C PHE A 44 5.10 -20.26 -19.59
N GLU A 45 4.80 -19.45 -20.61
CA GLU A 45 4.39 -19.95 -21.92
C GLU A 45 5.49 -20.80 -22.56
N LYS A 46 6.76 -20.41 -22.39
CA LYS A 46 7.93 -21.17 -22.90
C LYS A 46 8.26 -22.42 -22.07
N LYS A 47 7.86 -22.48 -20.80
CA LYS A 47 8.13 -23.60 -19.88
C LYS A 47 6.84 -24.17 -19.26
N LEU A 48 6.03 -24.84 -20.08
CA LEU A 48 5.11 -25.98 -19.81
C LEU A 48 4.36 -26.13 -18.45
N ASN A 49 4.28 -25.11 -17.61
CA ASN A 49 3.64 -25.16 -16.29
C ASN A 49 2.72 -23.95 -16.09
N LYS A 50 1.65 -23.90 -16.91
CA LYS A 50 0.62 -22.86 -16.92
C LYS A 50 -0.24 -22.77 -15.64
N THR A 51 -0.05 -23.67 -14.68
CA THR A 51 -0.98 -23.88 -13.56
C THR A 51 -0.82 -22.91 -12.39
N LYS A 52 0.30 -22.18 -12.26
CA LYS A 52 0.54 -21.28 -11.11
C LYS A 52 0.28 -19.80 -11.38
N LEU A 53 0.55 -19.27 -12.58
CA LEU A 53 0.38 -17.84 -12.87
C LEU A 53 -1.07 -17.44 -13.17
N ASN A 54 -1.87 -18.37 -13.69
CA ASN A 54 -3.30 -18.20 -14.02
C ASN A 54 -4.22 -17.83 -12.84
N ARG A 55 -3.67 -17.67 -11.62
CA ARG A 55 -4.45 -17.32 -10.42
C ARG A 55 -4.44 -15.83 -10.08
N ILE A 56 -3.51 -15.05 -10.64
CA ILE A 56 -3.42 -13.63 -10.32
C ILE A 56 -4.24 -12.85 -11.35
N ASN A 57 -5.40 -12.36 -10.93
CA ASN A 57 -6.19 -11.46 -11.75
C ASN A 57 -5.50 -10.09 -11.81
N VAL A 58 -4.90 -9.77 -12.96
CA VAL A 58 -4.16 -8.51 -13.21
C VAL A 58 -5.06 -7.29 -13.01
N CYS A 59 -6.33 -7.37 -13.38
CA CYS A 59 -7.29 -6.28 -13.16
C CYS A 59 -7.51 -6.02 -11.66
N LEU A 60 -7.69 -7.09 -10.87
CA LEU A 60 -7.82 -6.97 -9.41
C LEU A 60 -6.54 -6.46 -8.75
N LEU A 61 -5.38 -6.91 -9.22
CA LEU A 61 -4.08 -6.43 -8.73
C LEU A 61 -3.90 -4.93 -9.00
N ASN A 62 -4.23 -4.46 -10.21
CA ASN A 62 -4.18 -3.03 -10.53
C ASN A 62 -5.16 -2.22 -9.68
N LYS A 63 -6.39 -2.71 -9.49
CA LYS A 63 -7.37 -2.07 -8.60
C LYS A 63 -6.86 -1.98 -7.16
N LEU A 64 -6.22 -3.04 -6.66
CA LEU A 64 -5.64 -3.05 -5.31
C LEU A 64 -4.47 -2.06 -5.18
N ILE A 65 -3.59 -1.98 -6.19
CA ILE A 65 -2.51 -0.98 -6.22
C ILE A 65 -3.10 0.43 -6.21
N ASP A 66 -4.09 0.70 -7.07
CA ASP A 66 -4.75 2.00 -7.14
C ASP A 66 -5.45 2.37 -5.83
N PHE A 67 -6.10 1.41 -5.18
CA PHE A 67 -6.71 1.58 -3.87
C PHE A 67 -5.71 1.96 -2.78
N LEU A 68 -4.47 1.44 -2.85
CA LEU A 68 -3.45 1.68 -1.83
C LEU A 68 -2.60 2.94 -2.09
N LYS A 69 -2.61 3.53 -3.30
CA LYS A 69 -1.87 4.77 -3.62
C LYS A 69 -2.12 5.95 -2.66
N PRO A 70 -3.37 6.25 -2.25
CA PRO A 70 -3.64 7.33 -1.29
C PRO A 70 -2.96 7.10 0.06
N TRP A 71 -2.91 5.84 0.50
CA TRP A 71 -2.23 5.44 1.74
C TRP A 71 -0.73 5.59 1.63
N GLU A 72 -0.14 5.18 0.50
CA GLU A 72 1.28 5.37 0.22
C GLU A 72 1.68 6.85 0.26
N TYR A 73 0.88 7.71 -0.35
CA TYR A 73 1.09 9.16 -0.35
C TYR A 73 1.10 9.74 1.08
N VAL A 74 0.10 9.39 1.89
CA VAL A 74 -0.01 9.82 3.29
C VAL A 74 1.18 9.34 4.10
N ILE A 75 1.56 8.06 3.98
CA ILE A 75 2.66 7.45 4.72
C ILE A 75 3.99 8.12 4.38
N LYS A 76 4.26 8.37 3.09
CA LYS A 76 5.47 9.09 2.65
C LYS A 76 5.52 10.51 3.20
N ARG A 77 4.38 11.20 3.28
CA ARG A 77 4.30 12.54 3.89
C ARG A 77 4.60 12.51 5.39
N ILE A 78 4.00 11.58 6.13
CA ILE A 78 4.28 11.38 7.56
C ILE A 78 5.76 11.10 7.79
N GLN A 79 6.39 10.30 6.93
CA GLN A 79 7.82 9.98 7.02
C GLN A 79 8.72 11.19 6.70
N SER A 80 8.32 12.06 5.77
CA SER A 80 9.14 13.19 5.32
C SER A 80 9.26 14.33 6.32
N SER A 81 8.34 14.44 7.27
CA SER A 81 8.34 15.53 8.25
C SER A 81 9.29 15.24 9.40
N LYS A 82 10.32 16.09 9.57
CA LYS A 82 11.16 16.15 10.78
C LYS A 82 10.48 16.90 11.94
N THR A 83 9.27 17.41 11.71
CA THR A 83 8.48 18.28 12.60
C THR A 83 7.16 17.61 12.99
N PRO A 84 6.46 18.10 14.02
CA PRO A 84 5.22 17.48 14.51
C PRO A 84 4.19 17.31 13.40
N SER A 85 3.88 16.07 13.05
CA SER A 85 2.99 15.69 11.94
C SER A 85 1.50 15.74 12.31
N ILE A 86 1.13 16.24 13.48
CA ILE A 86 -0.28 16.26 13.89
C ILE A 86 -1.16 17.10 12.95
N HIS A 87 -0.60 18.17 12.39
CA HIS A 87 -1.28 19.04 11.42
C HIS A 87 -1.57 18.35 10.08
N ILE A 88 -0.85 17.27 9.73
CA ILE A 88 -1.11 16.51 8.51
C ILE A 88 -2.16 15.41 8.70
N VAL A 89 -2.58 15.11 9.93
CA VAL A 89 -3.57 14.05 10.22
C VAL A 89 -4.92 14.36 9.57
N ALA A 90 -5.48 15.54 9.81
CA ALA A 90 -6.78 15.92 9.24
C ALA A 90 -6.78 15.95 7.70
N PRO A 91 -5.77 16.56 7.03
CA PRO A 91 -5.61 16.43 5.57
C PRO A 91 -5.47 14.99 5.09
N SER A 92 -4.75 14.14 5.82
CA SER A 92 -4.54 12.73 5.46
C SER A 92 -5.83 11.92 5.53
N ILE A 93 -6.63 12.13 6.58
CA ILE A 93 -7.96 11.53 6.71
C ILE A 93 -8.84 11.95 5.53
N CYS A 94 -8.86 13.25 5.20
CA CYS A 94 -9.63 13.76 4.06
C CYS A 94 -9.23 13.08 2.74
N ILE A 95 -7.91 12.99 2.46
CA ILE A 95 -7.39 12.32 1.25
C ILE A 95 -7.85 10.87 1.16
N ILE A 96 -7.73 10.12 2.27
CA ILE A 96 -8.13 8.72 2.33
C ILE A 96 -9.65 8.62 2.14
N SER A 97 -10.43 9.38 2.89
CA SER A 97 -11.90 9.36 2.81
C SER A 97 -12.40 9.66 1.40
N SER A 98 -11.88 10.70 0.75
CA SER A 98 -12.23 11.04 -0.62
C SER A 98 -11.81 9.96 -1.64
N SER A 99 -10.73 9.22 -1.36
CA SER A 99 -10.34 8.08 -2.20
C SER A 99 -11.25 6.85 -2.04
N LEU A 100 -11.97 6.76 -0.92
CA LEU A 100 -12.89 5.68 -0.58
C LEU A 100 -14.35 5.98 -0.95
N GLU A 101 -14.65 7.21 -1.38
CA GLU A 101 -15.98 7.57 -1.87
C GLU A 101 -16.37 6.64 -3.03
N THR A 102 -17.51 5.98 -2.88
CA THR A 102 -17.97 4.94 -3.80
C THR A 102 -18.15 5.53 -5.19
N LYS A 103 -17.33 5.07 -6.14
CA LYS A 103 -17.55 5.37 -7.55
C LYS A 103 -18.71 4.49 -8.01
N SER A 104 -19.67 5.06 -8.74
CA SER A 104 -20.92 4.37 -9.15
C SER A 104 -20.75 3.04 -9.92
N GLY A 105 -19.51 2.68 -10.28
CA GLY A 105 -19.15 1.42 -10.92
C GLY A 105 -18.82 0.24 -9.99
N ASP A 106 -18.65 0.45 -8.68
CA ASP A 106 -18.29 -0.65 -7.75
C ASP A 106 -19.50 -1.51 -7.32
N SER A 107 -20.72 -1.07 -7.62
CA SER A 107 -21.97 -1.69 -7.16
C SER A 107 -22.50 -2.87 -8.02
N LYS A 108 -21.73 -3.41 -8.97
CA LYS A 108 -22.24 -4.41 -9.94
C LYS A 108 -21.35 -5.64 -10.14
N GLN A 109 -20.93 -6.32 -9.07
CA GLN A 109 -20.27 -7.64 -9.20
C GLN A 109 -20.82 -8.75 -8.27
N ASP A 110 -21.96 -8.55 -7.61
CA ASP A 110 -22.56 -9.57 -6.72
C ASP A 110 -23.88 -10.17 -7.24
N LYS A 111 -24.05 -10.32 -8.56
CA LYS A 111 -25.12 -11.17 -9.11
C LYS A 111 -24.63 -12.02 -10.28
N ASP A 112 -24.66 -13.32 -10.02
CA ASP A 112 -24.61 -14.50 -10.90
C ASP A 112 -23.26 -14.91 -11.49
#